data_AF-A0A6G1JPG3-F1
#
_entry.id   AF-A0A6G1JPG3-F1
#
_cell.length_a   1.000
_cell.length_b   1.000
_cell.length_c   1.000
_cell.angle_alpha   90.00
_cell.angle_beta   90.00
_cell.angle_gamma   90.00
#
_symmetry.space_group_name_H-M   'P 1'
#
loop_
_entity.id
_entity.type
_entity.pdbx_description
1 polymer ?
#
loop_
_entity_poly.entity_id
_entity_poly.type
_entity_poly.pdbx_seq_one_letter_code
_entity_poly.pdbx_strand_id
1 'polypeptide(L)' 'MMAVSILTGAGTSYYYDKGDDTYFYSIILVLGTGGLLKLPEVSYEMYVNPGDVVFFLAN' A
#
# COMPACT_ATOMS: atom_id res chain seq x y z
N MET A 1 -2.11 -5.48 13.38
CA MET A 1 -2.04 -4.07 12.97
C MET A 1 -1.99 -4.05 11.44
N MET A 2 -3.19 -4.09 10.87
CA MET A 2 -3.40 -4.56 9.51
C MET A 2 -3.07 -3.38 8.57
N ALA A 3 -2.20 -3.57 7.58
CA ALA A 3 -1.86 -2.42 6.75
C ALA A 3 -2.91 -2.22 5.65
N VAL A 4 -3.46 -1.02 5.63
CA VAL A 4 -4.35 -0.53 4.60
C VAL A 4 -3.54 0.32 3.63
N SER A 5 -3.59 0.02 2.32
CA SER A 5 -2.93 0.84 1.30
C SER A 5 -3.92 1.47 0.31
N ILE A 6 -3.55 2.61 -0.27
CA ILE A 6 -4.22 3.25 -1.40
C ILE A 6 -3.15 3.60 -2.44
N LEU A 7 -3.38 3.27 -3.71
CA LEU A 7 -2.66 3.86 -4.82
C LEU A 7 -3.57 4.91 -5.48
N THR A 8 -3.29 6.19 -5.27
CA THR A 8 -4.03 7.30 -5.88
C THR A 8 -3.65 7.51 -7.36
N GLY A 9 -3.79 6.45 -8.16
CA GLY A 9 -3.87 6.51 -9.63
C GLY A 9 -5.29 6.30 -10.16
N ALA A 10 -6.16 5.64 -9.37
CA ALA A 10 -7.54 5.31 -9.76
C ALA A 10 -8.59 5.55 -8.65
N GLY A 11 -8.22 6.11 -7.50
CA GLY A 11 -9.17 6.38 -6.41
C GLY A 11 -9.70 5.11 -5.74
N THR A 12 -8.81 4.19 -5.35
CA THR A 12 -9.20 3.03 -4.56
C THR A 12 -9.46 3.43 -3.11
N SER A 13 -10.56 2.95 -2.53
CA SER A 13 -10.81 3.08 -1.08
C SER A 13 -9.76 2.32 -0.27
N TYR A 14 -9.63 2.66 1.00
CA TYR A 14 -8.87 1.88 1.98
C TYR A 14 -9.34 0.43 2.03
N TYR A 15 -8.46 -0.53 1.76
CA TYR A 15 -8.73 -1.96 1.94
C TYR A 15 -7.54 -2.69 2.57
N TYR A 16 -7.85 -3.75 3.31
CA TYR A 16 -6.88 -4.76 3.72
C TYR A 16 -6.77 -5.82 2.65
N ASP A 17 -5.58 -6.37 2.45
CA ASP A 17 -5.38 -7.53 1.60
C ASP A 17 -6.14 -8.72 2.22
N LYS A 18 -7.31 -9.07 1.65
CA LYS A 18 -8.18 -10.15 2.17
C LYS A 18 -7.67 -11.52 1.72
N GLY A 19 -7.62 -12.47 2.65
CA GLY A 19 -7.19 -13.86 2.42
C GLY A 19 -5.79 -14.18 2.94
N ASP A 20 -5.22 -13.29 3.74
CA ASP A 20 -3.80 -13.26 4.10
C ASP A 20 -3.53 -13.62 5.56
N ASP A 21 -4.31 -14.54 6.12
CA ASP A 21 -4.32 -14.92 7.54
C ASP A 21 -2.97 -15.49 8.07
N THR A 22 -1.95 -15.59 7.20
CA THR A 22 -0.60 -16.10 7.52
C THR A 22 0.56 -15.30 6.89
N TYR A 23 0.31 -14.33 6.02
CA TYR A 23 1.39 -13.53 5.43
C TYR A 23 1.46 -12.16 6.10
N PHE A 24 2.65 -11.85 6.61
CA PHE A 24 2.89 -10.64 7.41
C PHE A 24 3.30 -9.44 6.57
N TYR A 25 3.51 -9.60 5.26
CA TYR A 25 4.18 -8.60 4.43
C TYR A 25 3.49 -8.44 3.07
N SER A 26 3.31 -7.19 2.65
CA SER A 26 2.85 -6.82 1.31
C SER A 26 3.96 -6.10 0.54
N ILE A 27 3.97 -6.29 -0.78
CA ILE A 27 4.86 -5.60 -1.71
C ILE A 27 4.02 -4.87 -2.75
N ILE A 28 4.25 -3.57 -2.90
CA ILE A 28 3.69 -2.77 -3.99
C ILE A 28 4.81 -2.48 -4.99
N LEU A 29 4.60 -2.86 -6.25
CA LEU A 29 5.41 -2.44 -7.39
C LEU A 29 4.61 -1.43 -8.21
N VAL A 30 5.11 -0.20 -8.34
CA VAL A 30 4.42 0.86 -9.08
C VAL A 30 4.86 0.80 -10.54
N LEU A 31 3.95 0.40 -11.43
CA LEU A 31 4.26 0.22 -12.85
C LEU A 31 3.89 1.42 -13.73
N GLY A 32 2.81 2.11 -13.38
CA GLY A 32 2.22 3.20 -14.16
C GLY A 32 2.36 4.54 -13.46
N THR A 33 1.29 5.34 -13.46
CA THR A 33 1.30 6.66 -12.82
C THR A 33 1.59 6.56 -11.32
N GLY A 34 2.45 7.45 -10.84
CA GLY A 34 2.73 7.63 -9.42
C GLY A 34 1.53 8.17 -8.65
N GLY A 35 1.66 8.21 -7.33
CA GLY A 35 0.59 8.68 -6.47
C GLY A 35 1.00 8.78 -5.01
N LEU A 36 0.10 9.31 -4.19
CA LEU A 36 0.25 9.33 -2.74
C LEU A 36 -0.22 7.99 -2.17
N LEU A 37 0.72 7.25 -1.60
CA LEU A 37 0.45 6.08 -0.77
C LEU A 37 0.22 6.56 0.67
N LYS A 38 -0.92 6.19 1.24
CA LYS A 38 -1.27 6.44 2.64
C LYS A 38 -1.39 5.12 3.38
N LEU A 39 -0.74 5.02 4.54
CA LEU A 39 -0.85 3.94 5.52
C LEU A 39 -1.40 4.53 6.83
N PRO A 40 -2.73 4.66 6.97
CA PRO A 40 -3.35 5.45 8.04
C PRO A 40 -3.06 4.90 9.45
N GLU A 41 -3.00 3.58 9.61
CA GLU A 41 -2.79 2.96 10.93
C GLU A 41 -1.45 3.32 11.56
N VAL A 42 -0.45 3.63 10.73
CA VAL A 42 0.88 4.06 11.18
C VAL A 42 1.13 5.55 10.94
N SER A 43 0.08 6.30 10.57
CA SER A 43 0.17 7.74 10.25
C SER A 43 1.29 8.06 9.26
N TYR A 44 1.50 7.18 8.27
CA TYR A 44 2.57 7.31 7.30
C TYR A 44 2.01 7.60 5.92
N GLU A 45 2.63 8.55 5.23
CA GLU A 45 2.28 8.92 3.86
C GLU A 45 3.56 9.10 3.04
N MET A 46 3.58 8.58 1.82
CA MET A 46 4.69 8.76 0.90
C MET A 46 4.21 8.88 -0.54
N TYR A 47 4.87 9.73 -1.32
CA TYR A 47 4.65 9.76 -2.76
C TYR A 47 5.48 8.64 -3.41
N VAL A 48 4.85 7.85 -4.27
CA VAL A 48 5.48 6.75 -5.02
C VAL A 48 5.44 7.05 -6.51
N ASN A 49 6.47 6.65 -7.24
CA ASN A 49 6.66 6.86 -8.67
C ASN A 49 6.75 5.53 -9.43
N PRO A 50 6.48 5.50 -10.74
CA PRO A 50 6.78 4.33 -11.56
C PRO A 50 8.22 3.85 -11.37
N GLY A 51 8.37 2.56 -11.08
CA GLY A 51 9.63 1.90 -10.76
C GLY A 51 9.88 1.70 -9.26
N ASP A 52 9.14 2.40 -8.39
CA ASP A 52 9.30 2.24 -6.94
C ASP A 52 8.74 0.89 -6.47
N VAL A 53 9.42 0.34 -5.46
CA VAL A 53 9.00 -0.86 -4.73
C VAL A 53 8.82 -0.48 -3.27
N VAL A 54 7.62 -0.71 -2.74
CA VAL A 54 7.31 -0.48 -1.32
C VAL A 54 7.08 -1.83 -0.65
N PHE A 55 7.80 -2.08 0.43
CA PHE A 55 7.67 -3.27 1.25
C PHE A 55 7.19 -2.85 2.64
N PHE A 56 6.10 -3.44 3.13
CA PHE A 56 5.58 -3.14 4.47
C PHE A 56 4.93 -4.35 5.12
N LEU A 57 4.87 -4.32 6.44
CA LEU A 57 4.17 -5.31 7.25
C LEU A 57 2.65 -5.08 7.12
N ALA A 58 1.88 -6.13 6.81
CA ALA A 58 0.44 -6.08 6.57
C ALA A 58 -0.43 -6.76 7.65
N ASN A 59 0.15 -7.09 8.81
CA ASN A 59 -0.49 -7.86 9.88
C ASN A 59 -1.07 -7.04 11.02
#